data_AF-A0A960QVV4-F1
#
_entry.id   AF-A0A960QVV4-F1
#
_cell.length_a   1.000
_cell.length_b   1.000
_cell.length_c   1.000
_cell.angle_alpha   90.00
_cell.angle_beta   90.00
_cell.angle_gamma   90.00
#
_symmetry.space_group_name_H-M   'P 1'
#
loop_
_entity.id
_entity.type
_entity.pdbx_description
1 polymer ?
#
loop_
_entity_poly.entity_id
_entity_poly.type
_entity_poly.pdbx_seq_one_letter_code
_entity_poly.pdbx_strand_id
1 'polypeptide(L)'
;MTRQFVMEKGFQIIVFFLMDFWENYLKGLMVEKNLIAHEKLYPLEREQALPEDKIKDDLQDNYHLVFMTIPGDPAGPGDYFEEIIEARMKIPPLKQHDGLIVSEDMLFQLTIDYCHYFNEKFVQNDRNFSLDFAIDWLEDMRRHPDKHKTEWKIWEQTIEYVFSPGDKHLIF
;
A
#
# COMPACT_ATOMS: atom_id res chain seq x y z
N MET A 1 19.38 4.38 16.03
CA MET A 1 19.48 2.93 15.86
C MET A 1 18.30 2.53 14.98
N THR A 2 18.54 1.96 13.80
CA THR A 2 17.46 1.59 12.88
C THR A 2 16.68 0.42 13.46
N ARG A 3 15.35 0.51 13.55
CA ARG A 3 14.51 -0.59 14.05
C ARG A 3 14.65 -1.82 13.15
N GLN A 4 14.45 -2.99 13.74
CA GLN A 4 14.52 -4.28 13.06
C GLN A 4 13.24 -5.08 13.30
N PHE A 5 12.81 -5.80 12.28
CA PHE A 5 11.52 -6.48 12.23
C PHE A 5 11.73 -7.91 11.75
N VAL A 6 11.07 -8.85 12.44
CA VAL A 6 10.86 -10.20 11.92
C VAL A 6 9.85 -10.09 10.77
N MET A 7 10.12 -10.74 9.64
CA MET A 7 9.42 -10.49 8.36
C MET A 7 7.91 -10.69 8.45
N GLU A 8 7.42 -11.62 9.24
CA GLU A 8 6.00 -11.88 9.48
C GLU A 8 5.29 -10.67 10.10
N LYS A 9 5.98 -9.99 11.04
CA LYS A 9 5.52 -8.72 11.60
C LYS A 9 5.72 -7.57 10.62
N GLY A 10 6.80 -7.59 9.86
CA GLY A 10 7.05 -6.66 8.76
C GLY A 10 5.89 -6.62 7.76
N PHE A 11 5.45 -7.78 7.30
CA PHE A 11 4.32 -7.92 6.38
C PHE A 11 3.03 -7.31 6.94
N GLN A 12 2.71 -7.58 8.22
CA GLN A 12 1.55 -6.98 8.89
C GLN A 12 1.65 -5.44 8.89
N ILE A 13 2.84 -4.90 9.12
CA ILE A 13 3.08 -3.45 9.08
C ILE A 13 2.84 -2.90 7.68
N ILE A 14 3.37 -3.52 6.62
CA ILE A 14 3.18 -3.06 5.24
C ILE A 14 1.69 -3.04 4.88
N VAL A 15 0.98 -4.13 5.17
CA VAL A 15 -0.46 -4.25 4.89
C VAL A 15 -1.27 -3.18 5.61
N PHE A 16 -1.14 -3.09 6.93
CA PHE A 16 -1.92 -2.11 7.70
C PHE A 16 -1.53 -0.68 7.38
N PHE A 17 -0.26 -0.42 7.10
CA PHE A 17 0.19 0.90 6.70
C PHE A 17 -0.46 1.31 5.38
N LEU A 18 -0.45 0.46 4.34
CA LEU A 18 -1.05 0.81 3.04
C LEU A 18 -2.56 1.03 3.14
N MET A 19 -3.27 0.23 3.94
CA MET A 19 -4.70 0.42 4.23
C MET A 19 -4.95 1.77 4.91
N ASP A 20 -4.25 2.06 6.01
CA ASP A 20 -4.43 3.30 6.78
C ASP A 20 -3.95 4.52 6.00
N PHE A 21 -2.86 4.39 5.25
CA PHE A 21 -2.31 5.45 4.40
C PHE A 21 -3.30 5.81 3.29
N TRP A 22 -3.94 4.81 2.69
CA TRP A 22 -4.97 5.01 1.69
C TRP A 22 -6.17 5.77 2.25
N GLU A 23 -6.83 5.21 3.27
CA GLU A 23 -8.10 5.74 3.78
C GLU A 23 -7.93 7.06 4.53
N ASN A 24 -6.85 7.21 5.30
CA ASN A 24 -6.66 8.37 6.17
C ASN A 24 -5.87 9.52 5.52
N TYR A 25 -5.26 9.31 4.35
CA TYR A 25 -4.43 10.34 3.73
C TYR A 25 -4.52 10.38 2.20
N LEU A 26 -4.02 9.33 1.52
CA LEU A 26 -3.71 9.39 0.10
C LEU A 26 -4.97 9.62 -0.75
N LYS A 27 -6.09 8.97 -0.40
CA LYS A 27 -7.37 9.17 -1.08
C LYS A 27 -7.81 10.63 -1.03
N GLY A 28 -7.76 11.26 0.14
CA GLY A 28 -8.12 12.67 0.31
C GLY A 28 -7.23 13.60 -0.52
N LEU A 29 -5.92 13.34 -0.52
CA LEU A 29 -4.95 14.08 -1.32
C LEU A 29 -5.20 13.93 -2.84
N MET A 30 -5.55 12.73 -3.30
CA MET A 30 -5.87 12.47 -4.70
C MET A 30 -7.16 13.16 -5.14
N VAL A 31 -8.17 13.25 -4.25
CA VAL A 31 -9.38 14.06 -4.47
C VAL A 31 -9.03 15.54 -4.57
N GLU A 32 -8.21 16.07 -3.65
CA GLU A 32 -7.77 17.48 -3.68
C GLU A 32 -7.05 17.83 -4.98
N LYS A 33 -6.22 16.91 -5.48
CA LYS A 33 -5.51 17.04 -6.75
C LYS A 33 -6.36 16.73 -7.99
N ASN A 34 -7.65 16.44 -7.81
CA ASN A 34 -8.60 16.10 -8.88
C ASN A 34 -8.16 14.87 -9.73
N LEU A 35 -7.43 13.93 -9.12
CA LEU A 35 -6.97 12.69 -9.77
C LEU A 35 -8.04 11.60 -9.70
N ILE A 36 -8.83 11.58 -8.63
CA ILE A 36 -9.98 10.71 -8.44
C ILE A 36 -11.20 11.54 -8.04
N ALA A 37 -12.40 10.96 -8.16
CA ALA A 37 -13.62 11.60 -7.69
C ALA A 37 -13.76 11.50 -6.16
N HIS A 38 -14.49 12.43 -5.56
CA HIS A 38 -14.82 12.38 -4.14
C HIS A 38 -15.76 11.19 -3.83
N GLU A 39 -16.66 10.87 -4.75
CA GLU A 39 -17.60 9.77 -4.66
C GLU A 39 -17.45 8.87 -5.89
N LYS A 40 -17.56 7.56 -5.67
CA LYS A 40 -17.60 6.59 -6.77
C LYS A 40 -18.91 6.67 -7.51
N LEU A 41 -18.86 6.39 -8.80
CA LEU A 41 -20.06 6.28 -9.61
C LEU A 41 -20.79 4.97 -9.31
N TYR A 42 -22.10 5.02 -9.14
CA TYR A 42 -22.92 3.82 -9.18
C TYR A 42 -22.92 3.21 -10.59
N PRO A 43 -23.18 1.91 -10.77
CA PRO A 43 -23.07 1.25 -12.07
C PRO A 43 -23.86 1.95 -13.21
N LEU A 44 -25.08 2.40 -12.93
CA LEU A 44 -25.91 3.11 -13.91
C LEU A 44 -25.38 4.51 -14.25
N GLU A 45 -24.74 5.18 -13.29
CA GLU A 45 -24.11 6.49 -13.50
C GLU A 45 -22.83 6.33 -14.32
N ARG A 46 -22.05 5.29 -14.03
CA ARG A 46 -20.83 4.94 -14.77
C ARG A 46 -21.12 4.68 -16.24
N GLU A 47 -22.23 4.01 -16.59
CA GLU A 47 -22.58 3.80 -18.00
C GLU A 47 -22.70 5.13 -18.77
N GLN A 48 -23.29 6.14 -18.14
CA GLN A 48 -23.61 7.44 -18.74
C GLN A 48 -22.51 8.50 -18.52
N ALA A 49 -21.50 8.20 -17.70
CA ALA A 49 -20.45 9.13 -17.34
C ALA A 49 -19.51 9.47 -18.50
N LEU A 50 -18.92 10.67 -18.42
CA LEU A 50 -17.89 11.12 -19.33
C LEU A 50 -16.65 10.22 -19.22
N PRO A 51 -15.84 10.09 -20.29
CA PRO A 51 -14.62 9.28 -20.25
C PRO A 51 -13.66 9.68 -19.12
N GLU A 52 -13.55 10.97 -18.82
CA GLU A 52 -12.73 11.49 -17.73
C GLU A 52 -13.18 11.02 -16.34
N ASP A 53 -14.49 10.94 -16.10
CA ASP A 53 -15.03 10.47 -14.83
C ASP A 53 -14.86 8.96 -14.68
N LYS A 54 -14.97 8.20 -15.78
CA LYS A 54 -14.66 6.77 -15.82
C LYS A 54 -13.19 6.51 -15.46
N ILE A 55 -12.26 7.29 -16.00
CA ILE A 55 -10.82 7.17 -15.69
C ILE A 55 -10.55 7.44 -14.21
N LYS A 56 -11.22 8.43 -13.61
CA LYS A 56 -11.10 8.72 -12.17
C LYS A 56 -11.65 7.59 -11.30
N ASP A 57 -12.79 7.02 -11.70
CA ASP A 57 -13.42 5.89 -11.01
C ASP A 57 -12.55 4.62 -11.14
N ASP A 58 -12.02 4.34 -12.33
CA ASP A 58 -11.05 3.25 -12.60
C ASP A 58 -9.80 3.42 -11.73
N LEU A 59 -9.23 4.63 -11.66
CA LEU A 59 -8.07 4.90 -10.84
C LEU A 59 -8.38 4.67 -9.35
N GLN A 60 -9.55 5.09 -8.87
CA GLN A 60 -9.97 4.82 -7.50
C GLN A 60 -10.19 3.32 -7.24
N ASP A 61 -10.71 2.56 -8.22
CA ASP A 61 -10.83 1.10 -8.17
C ASP A 61 -9.46 0.42 -8.05
N ASN A 62 -8.46 0.87 -8.82
CA ASN A 62 -7.10 0.32 -8.80
C ASN A 62 -6.46 0.42 -7.41
N TYR A 63 -6.53 1.59 -6.80
CA TYR A 63 -5.99 1.83 -5.46
C TYR A 63 -6.76 1.03 -4.40
N HIS A 64 -8.10 0.98 -4.49
CA HIS A 64 -8.90 0.21 -3.55
C HIS A 64 -8.62 -1.30 -3.66
N LEU A 65 -8.41 -1.81 -4.88
CA LEU A 65 -8.05 -3.21 -5.11
C LEU A 65 -6.74 -3.55 -4.39
N VAL A 66 -5.69 -2.76 -4.62
CA VAL A 66 -4.33 -3.07 -4.12
C VAL A 66 -4.17 -2.74 -2.64
N PHE A 67 -4.78 -1.68 -2.13
CA PHE A 67 -4.60 -1.26 -0.75
C PHE A 67 -5.65 -1.82 0.21
N MET A 68 -6.82 -2.26 -0.26
CA MET A 68 -7.89 -2.76 0.61
C MET A 68 -8.31 -4.20 0.29
N THR A 69 -8.60 -4.50 -0.98
CA THR A 69 -9.20 -5.79 -1.35
C THR A 69 -8.19 -6.94 -1.27
N ILE A 70 -7.01 -6.80 -1.89
CA ILE A 70 -5.97 -7.84 -1.86
C ILE A 70 -5.47 -8.09 -0.43
N PRO A 71 -5.20 -7.06 0.40
CA PRO A 71 -4.79 -7.30 1.79
C PRO A 71 -5.89 -7.91 2.67
N GLY A 72 -7.16 -7.68 2.34
CA GLY A 72 -8.31 -8.26 3.04
C GLY A 72 -8.68 -9.69 2.61
N ASP A 73 -8.00 -10.28 1.63
CA ASP A 73 -8.26 -11.64 1.15
C ASP A 73 -7.96 -12.67 2.26
N PRO A 74 -8.90 -13.57 2.61
CA PRO A 74 -8.67 -14.64 3.57
C PRO A 74 -7.54 -15.61 3.22
N ALA A 75 -7.20 -15.77 1.92
CA ALA A 75 -6.02 -16.51 1.49
C ALA A 75 -4.70 -15.76 1.79
N GLY A 76 -4.80 -14.46 2.07
CA GLY A 76 -3.70 -13.57 2.40
C GLY A 76 -2.83 -13.20 1.19
N PRO A 77 -2.18 -12.03 1.18
CA PRO A 77 -1.27 -11.68 0.08
C PRO A 77 0.09 -12.39 0.16
N GLY A 78 0.21 -13.51 0.89
CA GLY A 78 1.47 -14.17 1.24
C GLY A 78 2.37 -14.47 0.04
N ASP A 79 1.82 -15.16 -0.98
CA ASP A 79 2.57 -15.54 -2.19
C ASP A 79 3.14 -14.32 -2.92
N TYR A 80 2.40 -13.20 -2.97
CA TYR A 80 2.89 -11.97 -3.62
C TYR A 80 4.09 -11.39 -2.89
N PHE A 81 4.06 -11.39 -1.56
CA PHE A 81 5.17 -10.88 -0.77
C PHE A 81 6.39 -11.79 -0.87
N GLU A 82 6.20 -13.10 -1.00
CA GLU A 82 7.31 -14.01 -1.25
C GLU A 82 8.05 -13.67 -2.55
N GLU A 83 7.30 -13.43 -3.63
CA GLU A 83 7.84 -13.00 -4.92
C GLU A 83 8.57 -11.64 -4.82
N ILE A 84 7.98 -10.67 -4.11
CA ILE A 84 8.56 -9.33 -3.92
C ILE A 84 9.90 -9.44 -3.15
N ILE A 85 9.92 -10.18 -2.04
CA ILE A 85 11.12 -10.37 -1.22
C ILE A 85 12.19 -11.13 -1.99
N GLU A 86 11.82 -12.17 -2.73
CA GLU A 86 12.76 -12.91 -3.58
C GLU A 86 13.36 -12.00 -4.65
N ALA A 87 12.54 -11.18 -5.32
CA ALA A 87 13.01 -10.24 -6.33
C ALA A 87 13.99 -9.21 -5.75
N ARG A 88 13.69 -8.62 -4.59
CA ARG A 88 14.49 -7.57 -3.93
C ARG A 88 15.75 -8.09 -3.26
N MET A 89 15.62 -9.16 -2.47
CA MET A 89 16.66 -9.63 -1.55
C MET A 89 17.39 -10.88 -2.07
N LYS A 90 16.91 -11.51 -3.14
CA LYS A 90 17.43 -12.79 -3.67
C LYS A 90 17.37 -13.92 -2.64
N ILE A 91 16.35 -13.90 -1.79
CA ILE A 91 16.08 -14.92 -0.79
C ILE A 91 14.90 -15.78 -1.26
N PRO A 92 15.06 -17.11 -1.43
CA PRO A 92 13.98 -17.97 -1.88
C PRO A 92 12.89 -18.09 -0.80
N PRO A 93 11.60 -18.29 -1.17
CA PRO A 93 10.46 -18.32 -0.25
C PRO A 93 10.65 -19.17 1.01
N LEU A 94 11.20 -20.38 0.86
CA LEU A 94 11.48 -21.31 1.96
C LEU A 94 12.36 -20.72 3.08
N LYS A 95 13.14 -19.68 2.81
CA LYS A 95 14.04 -19.03 3.78
C LYS A 95 13.50 -17.69 4.31
N GLN A 96 12.30 -17.27 3.87
CA GLN A 96 11.71 -16.00 4.26
C GLN A 96 10.90 -16.10 5.56
N HIS A 97 10.35 -17.28 5.85
CA HIS A 97 9.52 -17.56 7.05
C HIS A 97 10.32 -18.06 8.26
N ASP A 98 11.65 -18.23 8.13
CA ASP A 98 12.52 -18.71 9.20
C ASP A 98 13.15 -17.52 9.97
N GLY A 99 12.32 -16.60 10.45
CA GLY A 99 12.76 -15.47 11.28
C GLY A 99 13.67 -14.49 10.55
N LEU A 100 13.46 -14.28 9.25
CA LEU A 100 14.16 -13.26 8.48
C LEU A 100 14.00 -11.89 9.15
N ILE A 101 15.12 -11.26 9.48
CA ILE A 101 15.13 -9.93 10.10
C ILE A 101 15.46 -8.88 9.04
N VAL A 102 14.59 -7.88 8.91
CA VAL A 102 14.77 -6.72 8.02
C VAL A 102 14.87 -5.42 8.82
N SER A 103 15.65 -4.47 8.34
CA SER A 103 15.67 -3.11 8.90
C SER A 103 14.39 -2.36 8.51
N GLU A 104 14.05 -1.32 9.27
CA GLU A 104 12.93 -0.43 8.94
C GLU A 104 13.00 0.16 7.52
N ASP A 105 14.19 0.62 7.12
CA ASP A 105 14.41 1.16 5.79
C ASP A 105 14.14 0.12 4.69
N MET A 106 14.54 -1.14 4.92
CA MET A 106 14.24 -2.23 4.00
C MET A 106 12.74 -2.55 4.00
N LEU A 107 12.11 -2.50 5.17
CA LEU A 107 10.67 -2.73 5.29
C LEU A 107 9.88 -1.66 4.52
N PHE A 108 10.28 -0.39 4.63
CA PHE A 108 9.66 0.70 3.89
C PHE A 108 9.94 0.59 2.38
N GLN A 109 11.14 0.15 1.98
CA GLN A 109 11.42 -0.17 0.58
C GLN A 109 10.51 -1.30 0.06
N LEU A 110 10.27 -2.35 0.85
CA LEU A 110 9.36 -3.43 0.47
C LEU A 110 7.91 -2.95 0.30
N THR A 111 7.48 -1.91 1.04
CA THR A 111 6.19 -1.22 0.80
C THR A 111 6.14 -0.58 -0.59
N ILE A 112 7.22 0.09 -1.00
CA ILE A 112 7.32 0.69 -2.34
C ILE A 112 7.34 -0.42 -3.41
N ASP A 113 8.08 -1.50 -3.15
CA ASP A 113 8.18 -2.65 -4.06
C ASP A 113 6.85 -3.36 -4.25
N TYR A 114 6.04 -3.44 -3.20
CA TYR A 114 4.67 -3.95 -3.27
C TYR A 114 3.84 -3.15 -4.27
N CYS A 115 3.91 -1.82 -4.22
CA CYS A 115 3.21 -0.96 -5.17
C CYS A 115 3.73 -1.17 -6.60
N HIS A 116 5.05 -1.23 -6.79
CA HIS A 116 5.64 -1.51 -8.10
C HIS A 116 5.22 -2.87 -8.66
N TYR A 117 5.25 -3.93 -7.84
CA TYR A 117 4.86 -5.28 -8.24
C TYR A 117 3.44 -5.30 -8.80
N PHE A 118 2.48 -4.69 -8.11
CA PHE A 118 1.11 -4.65 -8.59
C PHE A 118 0.92 -3.70 -9.78
N ASN A 119 1.63 -2.58 -9.82
CA ASN A 119 1.64 -1.69 -10.98
C ASN A 119 2.10 -2.46 -12.23
N GLU A 120 3.22 -3.16 -12.16
CA GLU A 120 3.73 -3.96 -13.28
C GLU A 120 2.81 -5.12 -13.67
N LYS A 121 2.25 -5.82 -12.69
CA LYS A 121 1.39 -7.00 -12.92
C LYS A 121 0.05 -6.63 -13.53
N PHE A 122 -0.56 -5.52 -13.12
CA PHE A 122 -1.89 -5.12 -13.61
C PHE A 122 -1.83 -4.22 -14.84
N VAL A 123 -0.79 -3.39 -15.04
CA VAL A 123 -0.59 -2.63 -16.29
C VAL A 123 -0.53 -3.53 -17.52
N GLN A 124 -0.04 -4.77 -17.36
CA GLN A 124 -0.02 -5.76 -18.45
C GLN A 124 -1.42 -6.16 -18.92
N ASN A 125 -2.43 -6.07 -18.05
CA ASN A 125 -3.80 -6.51 -18.30
C ASN A 125 -4.77 -5.34 -18.52
N ASP A 126 -4.49 -4.18 -17.94
CA ASP A 126 -5.25 -2.94 -18.10
C ASP A 126 -4.29 -1.75 -18.22
N ARG A 127 -4.27 -1.10 -19.39
CA ARG A 127 -3.39 0.05 -19.64
C ARG A 127 -3.75 1.30 -18.83
N ASN A 128 -4.95 1.33 -18.25
CA ASN A 128 -5.38 2.42 -17.37
C ASN A 128 -5.07 2.13 -15.89
N PHE A 129 -4.51 0.96 -15.58
CA PHE A 129 -4.01 0.67 -14.25
C PHE A 129 -2.80 1.56 -13.94
N SER A 130 -2.82 2.25 -12.81
CA SER A 130 -1.66 3.01 -12.34
C SER A 130 -1.69 3.15 -10.82
N LEU A 131 -0.54 2.94 -10.20
CA LEU A 131 -0.23 3.29 -8.81
C LEU A 131 0.87 4.36 -8.73
N ASP A 132 1.20 5.00 -9.86
CA ASP A 132 2.38 5.87 -9.98
C ASP A 132 2.35 7.02 -8.97
N PHE A 133 1.17 7.59 -8.71
CA PHE A 133 1.02 8.65 -7.72
C PHE A 133 1.33 8.16 -6.29
N ALA A 134 0.98 6.92 -5.94
CA ALA A 134 1.34 6.34 -4.64
C ALA A 134 2.84 6.08 -4.55
N ILE A 135 3.41 5.49 -5.60
CA ILE A 135 4.83 5.16 -5.70
C ILE A 135 5.68 6.41 -5.54
N ASP A 136 5.38 7.45 -6.32
CA ASP A 136 6.08 8.74 -6.26
C ASP A 136 5.97 9.37 -4.87
N TRP A 137 4.78 9.29 -4.24
CA TRP A 137 4.59 9.81 -2.90
C TRP A 137 5.39 9.06 -1.84
N LEU A 138 5.40 7.73 -1.88
CA LEU A 138 6.16 6.89 -0.95
C LEU A 138 7.68 7.09 -1.13
N GLU A 139 8.15 7.24 -2.36
CA GLU A 139 9.55 7.58 -2.65
C GLU A 139 9.93 8.97 -2.10
N ASP A 140 9.07 9.97 -2.26
CA ASP A 140 9.31 11.31 -1.72
C ASP A 140 9.27 11.32 -0.19
N MET A 141 8.32 10.60 0.40
CA MET A 141 8.21 10.36 1.84
C MET A 141 9.48 9.72 2.40
N ARG A 142 10.05 8.73 1.71
CA ARG A 142 11.31 8.09 2.10
C ARG A 142 12.51 9.04 2.06
N ARG A 143 12.60 9.90 1.03
CA ARG A 143 13.72 10.83 0.85
C ARG A 143 13.63 12.05 1.78
N HIS A 144 12.43 12.45 2.15
CA HIS A 144 12.16 13.69 2.87
C HIS A 144 11.21 13.50 4.05
N PRO A 145 11.58 12.68 5.05
CA PRO A 145 10.67 12.36 6.16
C PRO A 145 10.25 13.56 6.99
N ASP A 146 11.07 14.61 7.02
CA ASP A 146 10.78 15.89 7.66
C ASP A 146 9.64 16.68 7.01
N LYS A 147 9.34 16.41 5.73
CA LYS A 147 8.26 17.06 4.97
C LYS A 147 6.94 16.28 5.01
N HIS A 148 7.01 14.97 5.25
CA HIS A 148 5.88 14.04 5.22
C HIS A 148 5.46 13.60 6.63
N LYS A 149 5.41 14.55 7.57
CA LYS A 149 5.23 14.23 9.01
C LYS A 149 3.90 13.54 9.31
N THR A 150 2.85 13.82 8.53
CA THR A 150 1.53 13.24 8.75
C THR A 150 1.52 11.77 8.34
N GLU A 151 2.08 11.48 7.17
CA GLU A 151 2.21 10.17 6.56
C GLU A 151 3.18 9.28 7.34
N TRP A 152 4.31 9.84 7.77
CA TRP A 152 5.23 9.16 8.68
C TRP A 152 4.60 8.84 10.02
N LYS A 153 3.71 9.70 10.53
CA LYS A 153 2.99 9.39 11.75
C LYS A 153 2.09 8.16 11.58
N ILE A 154 1.45 7.97 10.42
CA ILE A 154 0.68 6.76 10.13
C ILE A 154 1.59 5.54 10.18
N TRP A 155 2.75 5.59 9.52
CA TRP A 155 3.76 4.52 9.56
C TRP A 155 4.19 4.16 11.00
N GLU A 156 4.54 5.16 11.81
CA GLU A 156 4.90 4.96 13.22
C GLU A 156 3.79 4.31 14.03
N GLN A 157 2.55 4.78 13.86
CA GLN A 157 1.37 4.26 14.55
C GLN A 157 1.08 2.81 14.17
N THR A 158 1.24 2.46 12.88
CA THR A 158 1.09 1.08 12.41
C THR A 158 2.15 0.17 13.04
N ILE A 159 3.41 0.62 13.12
CA ILE A 159 4.47 -0.13 13.81
C ILE A 159 4.07 -0.35 15.28
N GLU A 160 3.71 0.71 16.00
CA GLU A 160 3.28 0.59 17.40
C GLU A 160 2.12 -0.42 17.57
N TYR A 161 1.13 -0.37 16.69
CA TYR A 161 -0.03 -1.25 16.70
C TYR A 161 0.35 -2.73 16.55
N VAL A 162 1.22 -3.05 15.58
CA VAL A 162 1.62 -4.45 15.31
C VAL A 162 2.45 -5.05 16.44
N PHE A 163 3.25 -4.25 17.15
CA PHE A 163 4.07 -4.68 18.29
C PHE A 163 3.35 -4.61 19.64
N SER A 164 2.32 -3.78 19.77
CA SER A 164 1.53 -3.63 20.99
C SER A 164 0.05 -3.92 20.74
N PRO A 165 -0.33 -5.14 20.34
CA PRO A 165 -1.72 -5.48 20.02
C PRO A 165 -2.69 -5.41 21.22
N GLY A 166 -2.21 -5.06 22.42
CA GLY A 166 -2.96 -5.10 23.67
C GLY A 166 -3.70 -3.82 24.08
N ASP A 167 -3.45 -2.65 23.49
CA ASP A 167 -3.83 -1.38 24.17
C ASP A 167 -4.54 -0.29 23.34
N LYS A 168 -4.97 -0.54 22.10
CA LYS A 168 -5.83 0.43 21.39
C LYS A 168 -6.97 -0.28 20.69
N HIS A 169 -8.18 -0.01 21.19
CA HIS A 169 -9.45 -0.34 20.54
C HIS A 169 -9.41 0.10 19.08
N LEU A 170 -9.72 -0.85 18.21
CA LEU A 170 -10.08 -0.64 16.81
C LEU A 170 -11.12 0.49 16.73
N ILE A 171 -10.78 1.58 16.06
CA ILE A 171 -11.78 2.44 15.45
C ILE A 171 -11.91 1.92 14.02
N PHE A 172 -12.82 0.95 13.87
CA PHE A 172 -13.45 0.65 12.58
C PHE A 172 -14.66 1.55 12.42
#